data_AF-A0A8J7IFN3-F1
#
_entry.id   AF-A0A8J7IFN3-F1
#
_cell.length_a   1.000
_cell.length_b   1.000
_cell.length_c   1.000
_cell.angle_alpha   90.00
_cell.angle_beta   90.00
_cell.angle_gamma   90.00
#
_symmetry.space_group_name_H-M   'P 1'
#
loop_
_entity.id
_entity.type
_entity.pdbx_description
1 polymer ?
#
loop_
_entity_poly.entity_id
_entity_poly.type
_entity_poly.pdbx_seq_one_letter_code
_entity_poly.pdbx_strand_id
1 'polypeptide(L)'
;MAYIQGRPPANTLFAHRWGDFGPELGSAVFIHHTSDGKSHSLVIEGRRRQVLEALIHRPVCSASRCRISEAKRVLAKEYGLEIETRYYQPEKGVNISGSTS
;
A
#
# COMPACT_ATOMS: atom_id res chain seq x y z
N MET A 1 -3.05 -11.15 15.31
CA MET A 1 -3.60 -10.41 14.15
C MET A 1 -5.10 -10.28 14.35
N ALA A 2 -5.60 -9.09 14.68
CA ALA A 2 -7.03 -8.85 14.82
C ALA A 2 -7.62 -8.43 13.47
N TYR A 3 -8.76 -9.01 13.10
CA TYR A 3 -9.50 -8.60 11.91
C TYR A 3 -10.48 -7.49 12.26
N ILE A 4 -10.53 -6.44 11.45
CA ILE A 4 -11.53 -5.40 11.53
C ILE A 4 -12.81 -5.93 10.86
N GLN A 5 -13.92 -5.86 11.59
CA GLN A 5 -15.25 -6.16 11.04
C GLN A 5 -15.67 -5.02 10.10
N GLY A 6 -16.10 -5.36 8.89
CA GLY A 6 -16.61 -4.40 7.91
C GLY A 6 -15.70 -4.20 6.70
N ARG A 7 -15.98 -3.15 5.93
CA ARG A 7 -15.33 -2.86 4.65
C ARG A 7 -14.14 -1.92 4.84
N PRO A 8 -13.09 -2.03 4.00
CA PRO A 8 -12.04 -1.03 3.97
C PRO A 8 -12.61 0.36 3.61
N PRO A 9 -11.88 1.45 3.89
CA PRO A 9 -12.31 2.81 3.56
C PRO A 9 -12.74 2.93 2.09
N ALA A 10 -13.78 3.71 1.80
CA ALA A 10 -14.37 3.81 0.47
C ALA A 10 -13.39 4.33 -0.61
N ASN A 11 -12.38 5.10 -0.20
CA ASN A 11 -11.32 5.60 -1.07
C ASN A 11 -10.14 4.62 -1.23
N THR A 12 -10.23 3.39 -0.72
CA THR A 12 -9.15 2.40 -0.83
C THR A 12 -8.87 2.08 -2.30
N LEU A 13 -7.61 2.17 -2.71
CA LEU A 13 -7.15 1.67 -4.01
C LEU A 13 -7.08 0.15 -3.96
N PHE A 14 -7.88 -0.53 -4.79
CA PHE A 14 -7.76 -1.97 -5.01
C PHE A 14 -6.85 -2.24 -6.20
N ALA A 15 -5.56 -2.45 -5.94
CA ALA A 15 -4.57 -2.69 -6.97
C ALA A 15 -4.51 -4.17 -7.36
N HIS A 16 -4.72 -4.44 -8.65
CA HIS A 16 -4.61 -5.77 -9.26
C HIS A 16 -3.29 -5.92 -10.03
N ARG A 17 -2.78 -4.82 -10.60
CA ARG A 17 -1.52 -4.73 -11.35
C ARG A 17 -0.74 -3.47 -10.98
N TRP A 18 0.54 -3.41 -11.35
CA TRP A 18 1.40 -2.25 -11.07
C TRP A 18 0.90 -0.95 -11.69
N GLY A 19 0.30 -1.01 -12.89
CA GLY A 19 -0.29 0.17 -13.53
C GLY A 19 -1.45 0.80 -12.76
N ASP A 20 -2.05 0.09 -11.79
CA ASP A 20 -3.14 0.65 -10.98
C ASP A 20 -2.62 1.64 -9.92
N PHE A 21 -1.32 1.56 -9.58
CA PHE A 21 -0.65 2.52 -8.70
C PHE A 21 -0.31 3.84 -9.41
N GLY A 22 -0.55 3.91 -10.73
CA GLY A 22 -0.15 5.04 -11.57
C GLY A 22 1.06 4.70 -12.46
N PRO A 23 1.53 5.67 -13.25
CA PRO A 23 2.69 5.50 -14.11
C PRO A 23 3.96 5.20 -13.30
N GLU A 24 4.91 4.46 -13.88
CA GLU A 24 6.23 4.32 -13.30
C GLU A 24 6.99 5.62 -13.53
N LEU A 25 7.06 6.43 -12.48
CA LEU A 25 7.84 7.65 -12.44
C LEU A 25 9.21 7.29 -11.85
N GLY A 26 10.28 7.95 -12.29
CA GLY A 26 11.67 7.68 -11.87
C GLY A 26 11.92 7.90 -10.37
N SER A 27 13.10 8.37 -9.97
CA SER A 27 13.32 8.70 -8.56
C SER A 27 12.51 9.94 -8.11
N ALA A 28 12.08 9.94 -6.86
CA ALA A 28 11.49 11.09 -6.18
C ALA A 28 12.07 11.23 -4.76
N VAL A 29 12.05 12.47 -4.26
CA VAL A 29 12.51 12.81 -2.91
C VAL A 29 11.29 12.98 -2.01
N PHE A 30 11.26 12.22 -0.92
CA PHE A 30 10.24 12.30 0.12
C PHE A 30 10.86 12.84 1.40
N ILE A 31 10.12 13.69 2.12
CA ILE A 31 10.53 14.15 3.44
C ILE A 31 9.79 13.28 4.47
N HIS A 32 10.55 12.51 5.25
CA HIS A 32 10.02 11.73 6.35
C HIS A 32 10.25 12.48 7.67
N HIS A 33 9.15 12.80 8.35
CA HIS A 33 9.17 13.39 9.69
C HIS A 33 9.00 12.27 10.72
N THR A 34 10.01 12.07 11.56
CA THR A 34 9.94 11.08 12.65
C THR A 34 9.26 11.66 13.88
N SER A 35 8.78 10.79 14.77
CA SER A 35 8.20 11.15 16.07
C SER A 35 9.15 11.98 16.94
N ASP A 36 10.46 11.81 16.75
CA ASP A 36 11.50 12.51 17.49
C ASP A 36 11.76 13.94 16.96
N GLY A 37 10.95 14.42 16.01
CA GLY A 37 11.09 15.74 15.38
C GLY A 37 12.21 15.83 14.35
N LYS A 38 12.89 14.72 14.05
CA LYS A 38 13.92 14.68 13.00
C LYS A 38 13.25 14.53 11.64
N SER A 39 13.85 15.17 10.63
CA SER A 39 13.39 15.06 9.25
C SER A 39 14.53 14.53 8.39
N HIS A 40 14.26 13.51 7.58
CA HIS A 40 15.23 12.94 6.66
C HIS A 40 14.65 12.86 5.25
N SER A 41 15.47 13.22 4.27
CA SER A 41 15.12 13.09 2.86
C SER A 41 15.38 11.66 2.38
N LEU A 42 14.38 11.05 1.77
CA LEU A 42 14.44 9.69 1.24
C LEU A 42 14.33 9.75 -0.29
N VAL A 43 15.32 9.19 -0.98
CA VAL A 43 15.27 9.01 -2.43
C VAL A 43 14.68 7.63 -2.71
N ILE A 44 13.46 7.61 -3.26
CA ILE A 44 12.72 6.37 -3.54
C ILE A 44 12.40 6.32 -5.03
N GLU A 45 12.55 5.14 -5.62
CA GLU A 45 12.45 4.94 -7.06
C GLU A 45 11.62 3.71 -7.44
N GLY A 46 11.18 3.70 -8.71
CA GLY A 46 10.46 2.61 -9.34
C GLY A 46 9.19 2.22 -8.59
N ARG A 47 8.94 0.92 -8.47
CA ARG A 47 7.71 0.39 -7.82
C ARG A 47 7.53 0.83 -6.38
N ARG A 48 8.62 1.05 -5.63
CA ARG A 48 8.55 1.49 -4.23
C ARG A 48 7.98 2.90 -4.13
N ARG A 49 8.36 3.76 -5.06
CA ARG A 49 7.83 5.12 -5.19
C ARG A 49 6.34 5.08 -5.49
N GLN A 50 5.92 4.29 -6.49
CA GLN A 50 4.50 4.18 -6.86
C GLN A 50 3.63 3.74 -5.68
N VAL A 51 4.11 2.76 -4.90
CA VAL A 51 3.41 2.31 -3.69
C VAL A 51 3.35 3.43 -2.65
N LEU A 52 4.46 4.13 -2.41
CA LEU A 52 4.49 5.20 -1.43
C LEU A 52 3.61 6.39 -1.83
N GLU A 53 3.66 6.84 -3.08
CA GLU A 53 2.79 7.91 -3.60
C GLU A 53 1.32 7.51 -3.47
N ALA A 54 0.96 6.28 -3.84
CA ALA A 54 -0.40 5.78 -3.67
C ALA A 54 -0.84 5.82 -2.19
N LEU A 55 0.03 5.38 -1.28
CA LEU A 55 -0.22 5.36 0.17
C LEU A 55 -0.35 6.77 0.78
N ILE A 56 0.36 7.77 0.25
CA ILE A 56 0.23 9.17 0.67
C ILE A 56 -1.18 9.70 0.36
N HIS A 57 -1.76 9.30 -0.76
CA HIS A 57 -3.07 9.80 -1.19
C HIS A 57 -4.25 9.01 -0.63
N ARG A 58 -4.12 7.69 -0.50
CA ARG A 58 -5.23 6.82 -0.07
C ARG A 58 -4.74 5.46 0.46
N PRO A 59 -5.55 4.77 1.29
CA PRO A 59 -5.26 3.40 1.67
C PRO A 59 -5.15 2.50 0.44
N VAL A 60 -4.24 1.51 0.46
CA VAL A 60 -4.06 0.57 -0.65
C VAL A 60 -4.34 -0.86 -0.18
N CYS A 61 -5.16 -1.57 -0.95
CA CYS A 61 -5.39 -3.00 -0.86
C CYS A 61 -4.86 -3.66 -2.14
N SER A 62 -4.03 -4.70 -2.03
CA SER A 62 -3.59 -5.49 -3.19
C SER A 62 -4.26 -6.85 -3.18
N ALA A 63 -4.72 -7.27 -4.35
CA ALA A 63 -5.24 -8.61 -4.57
C ALA A 63 -4.19 -9.70 -4.27
N SER A 64 -2.89 -9.37 -4.40
CA SER A 64 -1.78 -10.22 -3.99
C SER A 64 -1.09 -9.66 -2.76
N ARG A 65 -1.19 -10.38 -1.64
CA ARG A 65 -0.53 -10.02 -0.36
C ARG A 65 0.99 -9.85 -0.53
N CYS A 66 1.60 -10.60 -1.45
CA CYS A 66 3.05 -10.64 -1.62
C CYS A 66 3.60 -9.30 -2.16
N ARG A 67 2.93 -8.67 -3.13
CA ARG A 67 3.45 -7.47 -3.81
C ARG A 67 3.59 -6.26 -2.88
N ILE A 68 2.56 -5.96 -2.10
CA ILE A 68 2.61 -4.86 -1.12
C ILE A 68 3.51 -5.23 0.05
N SER A 69 3.51 -6.49 0.50
CA SER A 69 4.35 -6.90 1.62
C SER A 69 5.84 -6.74 1.31
N GLU A 70 6.27 -7.01 0.07
CA GLU A 70 7.66 -6.80 -0.33
C GLU A 70 8.03 -5.32 -0.36
N ALA A 71 7.20 -4.48 -1.01
CA ALA A 71 7.41 -3.03 -1.03
C ALA A 71 7.45 -2.46 0.40
N LYS A 72 6.51 -2.87 1.27
CA LYS A 72 6.47 -2.50 2.69
C LYS A 72 7.74 -2.91 3.41
N ARG A 73 8.18 -4.16 3.24
CA ARG A 73 9.39 -4.69 3.91
C ARG A 73 10.62 -3.87 3.53
N VAL A 74 10.74 -3.49 2.26
CA VAL A 74 11.84 -2.65 1.79
C VAL A 74 11.73 -1.22 2.35
N LEU A 75 10.55 -0.60 2.30
CA LEU A 75 10.30 0.73 2.87
C LEU A 75 10.62 0.80 4.37
N ALA A 76 10.24 -0.23 5.13
CA ALA A 76 10.56 -0.30 6.56
C ALA A 76 12.05 -0.56 6.80
N LYS A 77 12.67 -1.53 6.12
CA LYS A 77 14.06 -1.95 6.38
C LYS A 77 15.10 -0.94 5.88
N GLU A 78 14.92 -0.42 4.67
CA GLU A 78 15.90 0.46 4.02
C GLU A 78 15.69 1.93 4.36
N TYR A 79 14.43 2.35 4.56
CA TYR A 79 14.09 3.76 4.72
C TYR A 79 13.48 4.11 6.09
N GLY A 80 13.27 3.12 6.97
CA GLY A 80 12.69 3.33 8.29
C GLY A 80 11.22 3.78 8.25
N LEU A 81 10.52 3.56 7.13
CA LEU A 81 9.12 3.94 6.97
C LEU A 81 8.20 2.84 7.50
N GLU A 82 7.67 3.03 8.70
CA GLU A 82 6.67 2.12 9.26
C GLU A 82 5.30 2.37 8.62
N ILE A 83 4.82 1.37 7.86
CA ILE A 83 3.51 1.43 7.22
C ILE A 83 2.51 0.63 8.04
N GLU A 84 1.48 1.33 8.55
CA GLU A 84 0.37 0.70 9.24
C GLU A 84 -0.36 -0.28 8.32
N THR A 85 -0.69 -1.47 8.82
CA THR A 85 -1.42 -2.47 8.04
C THR A 85 -2.61 -2.96 8.83
N ARG A 86 -3.80 -2.79 8.24
CA ARG A 86 -5.07 -3.24 8.79
C ARG A 86 -5.60 -4.40 7.97
N TYR A 87 -6.08 -5.43 8.65
CA TYR A 87 -6.69 -6.60 8.03
C TYR A 87 -8.20 -6.53 8.20
N TYR A 88 -8.95 -6.45 7.11
CA TYR A 88 -10.41 -6.49 7.12
C TYR A 88 -10.87 -7.92 6.91
N GLN A 89 -11.89 -8.35 7.64
CA GLN A 89 -12.47 -9.67 7.45
C GLN A 89 -13.22 -9.70 6.12
N PRO A 90 -12.97 -10.67 5.22
CA PRO A 90 -13.83 -10.85 4.06
C PRO A 90 -15.26 -11.08 4.54
N GLU A 91 -16.23 -10.31 4.04
CA GLU A 91 -17.64 -10.57 4.31
C GLU A 91 -17.92 -12.04 3.96
N LYS A 92 -18.38 -12.83 4.95
CA LYS A 92 -18.85 -14.20 4.72
C LYS A 92 -20.02 -14.12 3.74
N GLY A 93 -19.77 -14.27 2.44
CA GLY A 93 -20.84 -14.25 1.42
C GLY A 93 -20.48 -13.69 0.05
N VAL A 94 -19.28 -13.15 -0.20
CA VAL A 94 -18.89 -12.85 -1.60
C VAL A 94 -18.52 -14.15 -2.31
N ASN A 95 -19.54 -14.79 -2.90
CA ASN A 95 -19.36 -15.73 -4.00
C ASN A 95 -18.69 -14.96 -5.15
N ILE A 96 -17.37 -15.12 -5.29
CA ILE A 96 -16.68 -14.89 -6.57
C ILE A 96 -17.00 -16.06 -7.51
N SER A 97 -18.28 -16.26 -7.81
CA SER A 97 -18.75 -17.03 -8.95
C SER A 97 -19.13 -16.03 -10.04
N GLY A 98 -18.11 -15.42 -10.64
CA GLY A 98 -18.25 -14.75 -11.93
C GLY A 98 -18.33 -15.81 -13.03
N SER A 99 -19.45 -16.54 -13.08
CA SER A 99 -19.89 -17.20 -14.31
C SER A 99 -20.36 -16.10 -15.24
N THR A 100 -19.55 -15.76 -16.24
CA THR A 100 -20.04 -15.06 -17.42
C THR A 100 -20.27 -16.09 -18.51
N SER A 101 -21.53 -16.07 -18.96
CA SER A 101 -22.17 -16.80 -20.04
C SER A 101 -21.35 -17.00 -21.31
#